data_AF-A0AAI9U5J0-F1
#
_entry.id   AF-A0AAI9U5J0-F1
#
_cell.length_a   1.000
_cell.length_b   1.000
_cell.length_c   1.000
_cell.angle_alpha   90.00
_cell.angle_beta   90.00
_cell.angle_gamma   90.00
#
_symmetry.space_group_name_H-M   'P 1'
#
loop_
_entity.id
_entity.type
_entity.pdbx_description
1 polymer ?
#
loop_
_entity_poly.entity_id
_entity_poly.type
_entity_poly.pdbx_seq_one_letter_code
_entity_poly.pdbx_strand_id
1 'polypeptide(L)'
;MNTSPIYFWRETGHEGYLSQWWTSNPFTQSPSPSSSSSPSPSSSSTSSTPITFKTAEHYMMHAKALLFTDPTVALSILKADHPRKVKALGRKVRNFNEALWNENRERIVREGNLLKFRSAPELRKKLLATGDRELVEASPMDRIWGIGFSPDKAPGSDRGRWGLNLLGKILMEVRTVLREEAEVEEERKGRKREVVEAEAKRRRSSEEREGSQVVDEGAVKKSRRGEEDAGSVKTANDTAEGG
;
A
#
# COMPACT_ATOMS: atom_id res chain seq x y z
N MET A 1 6.97 -24.26 -12.36
CA MET A 1 5.88 -23.45 -11.78
C MET A 1 4.67 -23.53 -12.70
N ASN A 2 3.45 -23.54 -12.16
CA ASN A 2 2.23 -23.59 -12.98
C ASN A 2 2.06 -22.27 -13.76
N THR A 3 2.19 -22.32 -15.08
CA THR A 3 2.07 -21.16 -15.98
C THR A 3 0.68 -21.02 -16.59
N SER A 4 -0.25 -21.94 -16.30
CA SER A 4 -1.59 -21.93 -16.87
C SER A 4 -2.34 -20.65 -16.50
N PRO A 5 -3.10 -20.05 -17.43
CA PRO A 5 -3.90 -18.86 -17.16
C PRO A 5 -4.85 -19.05 -15.95
N ILE A 6 -5.17 -17.94 -15.29
CA ILE A 6 -6.22 -17.85 -14.28
C ILE A 6 -7.45 -17.28 -14.97
N TYR A 7 -8.45 -18.14 -15.17
CA TYR A 7 -9.76 -17.73 -15.65
C TYR A 7 -10.62 -17.35 -14.46
N PHE A 8 -11.20 -16.15 -14.50
CA PHE A 8 -12.11 -15.67 -13.48
C PHE A 8 -13.34 -15.05 -14.12
N TRP A 9 -14.48 -15.19 -13.45
CA TRP A 9 -15.73 -14.57 -13.85
C TRP A 9 -16.62 -14.47 -12.62
N ARG A 10 -17.30 -13.33 -12.47
CA ARG A 10 -18.13 -12.99 -11.30
C ARG A 10 -17.30 -12.73 -10.04
N GLU A 11 -17.99 -12.18 -9.05
CA GLU A 11 -17.49 -11.86 -7.73
C GLU A 11 -17.46 -13.06 -6.77
N THR A 12 -17.91 -14.24 -7.21
CA THR A 12 -17.98 -15.45 -6.40
C THR A 12 -16.78 -16.37 -6.65
N GLY A 13 -16.57 -17.33 -5.76
CA GLY A 13 -15.48 -18.31 -5.89
C GLY A 13 -14.12 -17.79 -5.45
N HIS A 14 -13.09 -18.60 -5.67
CA HIS A 14 -11.74 -18.35 -5.14
C HIS A 14 -11.06 -17.13 -5.80
N GLU A 15 -11.29 -16.95 -7.11
CA GLU A 15 -10.78 -15.86 -7.95
C GLU A 15 -11.71 -14.64 -8.00
N GLY A 16 -12.87 -14.66 -7.33
CA GLY A 16 -13.88 -13.60 -7.39
C GLY A 16 -13.35 -12.21 -7.00
N TYR A 17 -12.27 -12.16 -6.22
CA TYR A 17 -11.57 -10.93 -5.85
C TYR A 17 -10.96 -10.17 -7.04
N LEU A 18 -10.76 -10.81 -8.19
CA LEU A 18 -10.30 -10.16 -9.42
C LEU A 18 -11.42 -9.37 -10.11
N SER A 19 -12.68 -9.72 -9.85
CA SER A 19 -13.86 -9.04 -10.42
C SER A 19 -14.00 -7.59 -9.95
N GLN A 20 -14.51 -6.74 -10.84
CA GLN A 20 -14.95 -5.38 -10.53
C GLN A 20 -16.12 -5.33 -9.54
N TRP A 21 -16.82 -6.46 -9.37
CA TRP A 21 -18.04 -6.56 -8.55
C TRP A 21 -17.77 -7.11 -7.14
N TRP A 22 -16.51 -7.41 -6.80
CA TRP A 22 -16.14 -7.83 -5.45
C TRP A 22 -16.53 -6.78 -4.40
N THR A 23 -17.37 -7.16 -3.44
CA THR A 23 -18.00 -6.25 -2.46
C THR A 23 -17.34 -6.26 -1.09
N SER A 24 -16.51 -7.27 -0.77
CA SER A 24 -15.99 -7.46 0.60
C SER A 24 -14.88 -6.49 1.00
N ASN A 25 -14.49 -5.54 0.14
CA ASN A 25 -13.48 -4.53 0.46
C ASN A 25 -13.77 -3.18 -0.23
N PRO A 26 -14.58 -2.31 0.39
CA PRO A 26 -14.67 -0.91 -0.02
C PRO A 26 -13.31 -0.21 0.06
N PHE A 27 -13.09 0.78 -0.78
CA PHE A 27 -11.85 1.55 -0.81
C PHE A 27 -12.12 3.04 -1.00
N THR A 28 -11.21 3.88 -0.51
CA THR A 28 -11.40 5.33 -0.47
C THR A 28 -10.42 6.02 -1.40
N GLN A 29 -10.94 6.92 -2.24
CA GLN A 29 -10.14 7.90 -2.94
C GLN A 29 -10.03 9.15 -2.07
N SER A 30 -8.83 9.43 -1.59
CA SER A 30 -8.53 10.71 -0.92
C SER A 30 -8.48 11.85 -1.95
N PRO A 31 -8.82 13.09 -1.55
CA PRO A 31 -8.59 14.26 -2.37
C PRO A 31 -7.11 14.38 -2.72
N SER A 32 -6.79 14.67 -3.98
CA SER A 32 -5.40 14.89 -4.39
C SER A 32 -4.89 16.17 -3.71
N PRO A 33 -3.83 16.11 -2.89
CA PRO A 33 -3.16 17.33 -2.45
C PRO A 33 -2.46 17.94 -3.67
N SER A 34 -2.98 19.05 -4.19
CA SER A 34 -2.46 19.83 -5.34
C SER A 34 -2.81 19.22 -6.72
N SER A 35 -3.57 19.91 -7.57
CA SER A 35 -3.06 20.89 -8.54
C SER A 35 -2.44 22.12 -7.87
N SER A 36 -1.11 22.13 -7.81
CA SER A 36 -0.31 23.31 -7.50
C SER A 36 -0.31 24.23 -8.72
N SER A 37 -1.42 24.92 -8.92
CA SER A 37 -1.47 26.15 -9.69
C SER A 37 -1.75 27.24 -8.68
N SER A 38 -0.91 28.28 -8.64
CA SER A 38 -0.95 29.40 -7.69
C SER A 38 -2.38 29.79 -7.27
N PRO A 39 -2.62 30.01 -5.96
CA PRO A 39 -3.93 30.44 -5.50
C PRO A 39 -4.20 31.88 -5.99
N SER A 40 -5.08 32.01 -6.98
CA SER A 40 -5.83 33.26 -7.18
C SER A 40 -6.75 33.45 -5.98
N PRO A 41 -6.78 34.63 -5.32
CA PRO A 41 -7.46 34.85 -4.05
C PRO A 41 -9.00 34.92 -4.13
N SER A 42 -9.64 34.42 -5.19
CA SER A 42 -11.11 34.49 -5.34
C SER A 42 -11.84 33.15 -5.52
N SER A 43 -11.15 32.00 -5.45
CA SER A 43 -11.82 30.71 -5.57
C SER A 43 -11.88 29.98 -4.24
N SER A 44 -13.12 29.80 -3.77
CA SER A 44 -13.53 29.02 -2.61
C SER A 44 -12.72 27.73 -2.51
N SER A 45 -11.93 27.60 -1.44
CA SER A 45 -11.22 26.38 -1.07
C SER A 45 -12.21 25.21 -1.06
N THR A 46 -12.22 24.42 -2.13
CA THR A 46 -13.01 23.19 -2.18
C THR A 46 -12.20 22.13 -1.45
N SER A 47 -12.36 22.09 -0.13
CA SER A 47 -12.03 20.92 0.68
C SER A 47 -12.80 19.74 0.10
N SER A 48 -12.15 18.96 -0.76
CA SER A 48 -12.77 17.78 -1.37
C SER A 48 -12.77 16.67 -0.33
N THR A 49 -13.93 16.19 0.05
CA THR A 49 -14.07 15.09 1.01
C THR A 49 -13.61 13.77 0.37
N PRO A 50 -12.99 12.86 1.15
CA PRO A 50 -12.68 11.52 0.66
C PRO A 50 -13.95 10.80 0.20
N ILE A 51 -13.88 10.07 -0.92
CA ILE A 51 -15.00 9.31 -1.47
C ILE A 51 -14.73 7.82 -1.32
N THR A 52 -15.64 7.10 -0.66
CA THR A 52 -15.56 5.64 -0.52
C THR A 52 -16.41 4.93 -1.56
N PHE A 53 -15.79 3.99 -2.27
CA PHE A 53 -16.43 3.15 -3.28
C PHE A 53 -16.60 1.73 -2.75
N LYS A 54 -17.81 1.16 -2.88
CA LYS A 54 -18.11 -0.21 -2.43
C LYS A 54 -17.45 -1.27 -3.29
N THR A 55 -17.31 -1.00 -4.59
CA THR A 55 -16.67 -1.90 -5.55
C THR A 55 -15.92 -1.09 -6.61
N ALA A 56 -15.05 -1.73 -7.38
CA ALA A 56 -14.37 -1.06 -8.49
C ALA A 56 -15.33 -0.68 -9.65
N GLU A 57 -16.47 -1.39 -9.78
CA GLU A 57 -17.58 -0.95 -10.65
C GLU A 57 -18.17 0.43 -10.22
N HIS A 58 -18.31 0.68 -8.90
CA HIS A 58 -18.76 1.99 -8.39
C HIS A 58 -17.79 3.10 -8.82
N TYR A 59 -16.49 2.84 -8.64
CA TYR A 59 -15.45 3.78 -9.08
C TYR A 59 -15.52 4.04 -10.58
N MET A 60 -15.51 2.98 -11.40
CA MET A 60 -15.49 3.07 -12.85
C MET A 60 -16.69 3.86 -13.38
N MET A 61 -17.90 3.57 -12.92
CA MET A 61 -19.09 4.25 -13.41
C MET A 61 -19.21 5.68 -12.86
N HIS A 62 -18.75 5.94 -11.62
CA HIS A 62 -18.67 7.30 -11.09
C HIS A 62 -17.72 8.17 -11.91
N ALA A 63 -16.50 7.67 -12.17
CA ALA A 63 -15.52 8.34 -13.02
C ALA A 63 -16.04 8.55 -14.45
N LYS A 64 -16.76 7.56 -15.01
CA LYS A 64 -17.46 7.72 -16.29
C LYS A 64 -18.47 8.86 -16.26
N ALA A 65 -19.30 8.94 -15.23
CA ALA A 65 -20.28 10.03 -15.10
C ALA A 65 -19.60 11.41 -14.98
N LEU A 66 -18.47 11.50 -14.26
CA LEU A 66 -17.68 12.73 -14.20
C LEU A 66 -17.04 13.10 -15.55
N LEU A 67 -16.51 12.13 -16.29
CA LEU A 67 -15.92 12.33 -17.62
C LEU A 67 -16.91 12.97 -18.61
N PHE A 68 -18.20 12.63 -18.49
CA PHE A 68 -19.27 13.18 -19.34
C PHE A 68 -20.10 14.29 -18.67
N THR A 69 -19.55 14.88 -17.60
CA THR A 69 -20.14 16.02 -16.88
C THR A 69 -21.59 15.75 -16.43
N ASP A 70 -21.84 14.54 -15.89
CA ASP A 70 -23.14 14.12 -15.36
C ASP A 70 -23.11 13.93 -13.83
N PRO A 71 -23.10 15.03 -13.04
CA PRO A 71 -23.02 14.96 -11.58
C PRO A 71 -24.23 14.26 -10.96
N THR A 72 -25.40 14.32 -11.61
CA THR A 72 -26.63 13.65 -11.15
C THR A 72 -26.47 12.13 -11.14
N VAL A 73 -25.93 11.56 -12.23
CA VAL A 73 -25.66 10.12 -12.32
C VAL A 73 -24.49 9.75 -11.42
N ALA A 74 -23.44 10.57 -11.33
CA ALA A 74 -22.31 10.35 -10.43
C ALA A 74 -22.76 10.19 -8.97
N LEU A 75 -23.56 11.13 -8.44
CA LEU A 75 -24.10 11.05 -7.08
C LEU A 75 -25.03 9.84 -6.89
N SER A 76 -25.80 9.48 -7.90
CA SER A 76 -26.68 8.30 -7.86
C SER A 76 -25.88 7.00 -7.79
N ILE A 77 -24.71 6.94 -8.43
CA ILE A 77 -23.80 5.79 -8.38
C ILE A 77 -23.20 5.63 -6.98
N LEU A 78 -22.77 6.72 -6.34
CA LEU A 78 -22.24 6.65 -4.96
C LEU A 78 -23.27 6.15 -3.95
N LYS A 79 -24.55 6.50 -4.16
CA LYS A 79 -25.67 6.06 -3.32
C LYS A 79 -26.11 4.61 -3.59
N ALA A 80 -25.73 4.03 -4.71
CA ALA A 80 -26.12 2.67 -5.04
C ALA A 80 -25.52 1.66 -4.05
N ASP A 81 -26.23 0.57 -3.84
CA ASP A 81 -25.90 -0.51 -2.91
C ASP A 81 -25.29 -1.72 -3.59
N HIS A 82 -25.59 -1.92 -4.87
CA HIS A 82 -25.20 -3.11 -5.61
C HIS A 82 -24.59 -2.77 -6.98
N PRO A 83 -23.50 -3.45 -7.41
CA PRO A 83 -22.83 -3.19 -8.69
C PRO A 83 -23.76 -3.34 -9.92
N ARG A 84 -24.73 -4.26 -9.85
CA ARG A 84 -25.81 -4.37 -10.87
C ARG A 84 -26.57 -3.05 -11.08
N LYS A 85 -26.93 -2.33 -10.02
CA LYS A 85 -27.62 -1.04 -10.08
C LYS A 85 -26.69 0.05 -10.61
N VAL A 86 -25.43 0.04 -10.18
CA VAL A 86 -24.38 0.93 -10.69
C VAL A 86 -24.19 0.78 -12.19
N LYS A 87 -24.05 -0.45 -12.70
CA LYS A 87 -23.90 -0.73 -14.12
C LYS A 87 -25.12 -0.24 -14.92
N ALA A 88 -26.33 -0.35 -14.34
CA ALA A 88 -27.54 0.17 -14.95
C ALA A 88 -27.56 1.71 -15.00
N LEU A 89 -27.10 2.39 -13.94
CA LEU A 89 -26.94 3.85 -13.91
C LEU A 89 -25.86 4.32 -14.89
N GLY A 90 -24.76 3.60 -15.01
CA GLY A 90 -23.67 3.89 -15.94
C GLY A 90 -24.05 3.83 -17.43
N ARG A 91 -25.14 3.13 -17.77
CA ARG A 91 -25.77 3.16 -19.10
C ARG A 91 -26.63 4.39 -19.34
N LYS A 92 -27.01 5.12 -18.29
CA LYS A 92 -27.84 6.34 -18.33
C LYS A 92 -27.02 7.63 -18.28
N VAL A 93 -25.69 7.54 -18.26
CA VAL A 93 -24.80 8.70 -18.29
C VAL A 93 -25.08 9.52 -19.55
N ARG A 94 -25.43 10.79 -19.37
CA ARG A 94 -25.69 11.72 -20.47
C ARG A 94 -24.40 12.06 -21.21
N ASN A 95 -24.52 12.58 -22.44
CA ASN A 95 -23.41 13.05 -23.27
C ASN A 95 -22.32 11.99 -23.53
N PHE A 96 -22.68 10.70 -23.48
CA PHE A 96 -21.73 9.62 -23.70
C PHE A 96 -21.14 9.71 -25.12
N ASN A 97 -19.81 9.79 -25.18
CA ASN A 97 -19.04 9.71 -26.40
C ASN A 97 -18.13 8.46 -26.33
N GLU A 98 -18.29 7.57 -27.29
CA GLU A 98 -17.57 6.29 -27.30
C GLU A 98 -16.05 6.46 -27.52
N ALA A 99 -15.64 7.37 -28.40
CA ALA A 99 -14.22 7.61 -28.65
C ALA A 99 -13.51 8.15 -27.39
N LEU A 100 -14.10 9.15 -26.73
CA LEU A 100 -13.59 9.70 -25.47
C LEU A 100 -13.60 8.64 -24.37
N TRP A 101 -14.63 7.78 -24.31
CA TRP A 101 -14.64 6.67 -23.36
C TRP A 101 -13.51 5.68 -23.65
N ASN A 102 -13.29 5.30 -24.90
CA ASN A 102 -12.25 4.35 -25.28
C ASN A 102 -10.85 4.87 -24.95
N GLU A 103 -10.61 6.17 -25.11
CA GLU A 103 -9.36 6.83 -24.72
C GLU A 103 -9.12 6.80 -23.20
N ASN A 104 -10.18 6.89 -22.39
CA ASN A 104 -10.05 7.07 -20.94
C ASN A 104 -10.32 5.81 -20.09
N ARG A 105 -11.07 4.83 -20.62
CA ARG A 105 -11.60 3.70 -19.84
C ARG A 105 -10.53 2.85 -19.17
N GLU A 106 -9.42 2.60 -19.87
CA GLU A 106 -8.35 1.74 -19.35
C GLU A 106 -7.62 2.41 -18.19
N ARG A 107 -7.30 3.70 -18.34
CA ARG A 107 -6.76 4.53 -17.26
C ARG A 107 -7.69 4.53 -16.04
N ILE A 108 -8.98 4.80 -16.25
CA ILE A 108 -9.98 4.85 -15.17
C ILE A 108 -10.05 3.51 -14.43
N VAL A 109 -10.15 2.39 -15.16
CA VAL A 109 -10.23 1.07 -14.54
C VAL A 109 -8.93 0.70 -13.84
N ARG A 110 -7.77 1.06 -14.39
CA ARG A 110 -6.47 0.89 -13.74
C ARG A 110 -6.36 1.65 -12.43
N GLU A 111 -6.75 2.92 -12.41
CA GLU A 111 -6.76 3.76 -11.18
C GLU A 111 -7.68 3.17 -10.11
N GLY A 112 -8.90 2.75 -10.47
CA GLY A 112 -9.83 2.11 -9.54
C GLY A 112 -9.30 0.80 -8.96
N ASN A 113 -8.63 -0.02 -9.77
CA ASN A 113 -8.02 -1.26 -9.30
C ASN A 113 -6.77 -1.00 -8.43
N LEU A 114 -5.94 -0.01 -8.76
CA LEU A 114 -4.82 0.38 -7.89
C LEU A 114 -5.34 0.80 -6.51
N LEU A 115 -6.38 1.63 -6.45
CA LEU A 115 -7.00 2.00 -5.17
C LEU A 115 -7.52 0.77 -4.40
N LYS A 116 -8.29 -0.10 -5.08
CA LYS A 116 -8.82 -1.34 -4.49
C LYS A 116 -7.73 -2.19 -3.87
N PHE A 117 -6.66 -2.48 -4.61
CA PHE A 117 -5.61 -3.38 -4.13
C PHE A 117 -4.65 -2.72 -3.15
N ARG A 118 -4.37 -1.41 -3.26
CA ARG A 118 -3.58 -0.68 -2.25
C ARG A 118 -4.30 -0.61 -0.91
N SER A 119 -5.62 -0.47 -0.90
CA SER A 119 -6.42 -0.42 0.34
C SER A 119 -6.64 -1.79 0.99
N ALA A 120 -6.28 -2.90 0.35
CA ALA A 120 -6.58 -4.25 0.82
C ALA A 120 -5.33 -5.15 0.83
N PRO A 121 -4.57 -5.21 1.94
CA PRO A 121 -3.33 -5.99 2.02
C PRO A 121 -3.50 -7.46 1.60
N GLU A 122 -4.58 -8.11 2.02
CA GLU A 122 -4.85 -9.50 1.66
C GLU A 122 -5.15 -9.68 0.16
N LEU A 123 -5.89 -8.75 -0.45
CA LEU A 123 -6.16 -8.80 -1.89
C LEU A 123 -4.90 -8.48 -2.71
N ARG A 124 -4.08 -7.51 -2.25
CA ARG A 124 -2.77 -7.22 -2.85
C ARG A 124 -1.90 -8.46 -2.84
N LYS A 125 -1.81 -9.16 -1.69
CA LYS A 125 -1.08 -10.42 -1.56
C LYS A 125 -1.60 -11.49 -2.53
N LYS A 126 -2.92 -11.68 -2.61
CA LYS A 126 -3.53 -12.64 -3.56
C LYS A 126 -3.23 -12.28 -5.02
N LEU A 127 -3.26 -11.00 -5.39
CA LEU A 127 -2.91 -10.57 -6.75
C LEU A 127 -1.43 -10.81 -7.06
N LEU A 128 -0.52 -10.45 -6.16
CA LEU A 128 0.92 -10.69 -6.33
C LEU A 128 1.24 -12.19 -6.41
N ALA A 129 0.55 -13.02 -5.62
CA ALA A 129 0.70 -14.47 -5.61
C ALA A 129 0.28 -15.14 -6.93
N THR A 130 -0.40 -14.43 -7.85
CA THR A 130 -0.64 -14.95 -9.21
C THR A 130 0.65 -15.08 -10.03
N GLY A 131 1.77 -14.53 -9.55
CA GLY A 131 3.06 -14.60 -10.21
C GLY A 131 3.00 -13.93 -11.58
N ASP A 132 3.44 -14.63 -12.61
CA ASP A 132 3.40 -14.13 -13.99
C ASP A 132 2.30 -14.81 -14.83
N ARG A 133 1.37 -15.51 -14.18
CA ARG A 133 0.24 -16.17 -14.85
C ARG A 133 -0.64 -15.13 -15.53
N GLU A 134 -1.15 -15.47 -16.71
CA GLU A 134 -2.12 -14.64 -17.43
C GLU A 134 -3.44 -14.58 -16.65
N LEU A 135 -3.99 -13.37 -16.47
CA LEU A 135 -5.32 -13.18 -15.88
C LEU A 135 -6.34 -12.98 -16.99
N VAL A 136 -7.41 -13.78 -16.98
CA VAL A 136 -8.41 -13.81 -18.04
C VAL A 136 -9.81 -13.66 -17.47
N GLU A 137 -10.45 -12.52 -17.76
CA GLU A 137 -11.88 -12.31 -17.44
C GLU A 137 -12.72 -13.14 -18.42
N ALA A 138 -13.11 -14.32 -17.98
CA ALA A 138 -13.90 -15.30 -18.72
C ALA A 138 -15.40 -15.00 -18.64
N SER A 139 -15.78 -13.77 -18.95
CA SER A 139 -17.17 -13.37 -19.10
C SER A 139 -17.71 -13.81 -20.47
N PRO A 140 -18.77 -14.64 -20.54
CA PRO A 140 -19.33 -15.11 -21.82
C PRO A 140 -20.08 -14.00 -22.58
N MET A 141 -20.45 -12.91 -21.91
CA MET A 141 -21.28 -11.84 -22.46
C MET A 141 -20.50 -10.54 -22.70
N ASP A 142 -19.24 -10.47 -22.30
CA ASP A 142 -18.42 -9.26 -22.41
C ASP A 142 -17.18 -9.55 -23.24
N ARG A 143 -17.08 -8.91 -24.41
CA ARG A 143 -15.95 -9.01 -25.34
C ARG A 143 -15.00 -7.81 -25.27
N ILE A 144 -15.28 -6.83 -24.42
CA ILE A 144 -14.40 -5.67 -24.22
C ILE A 144 -13.56 -5.92 -22.96
N TRP A 145 -14.22 -6.09 -21.81
CA TRP A 145 -13.51 -6.34 -20.57
C TRP A 145 -13.09 -7.80 -20.41
N GLY A 146 -13.87 -8.72 -21.00
CA GLY A 146 -13.60 -10.15 -21.00
C GLY A 146 -13.34 -10.73 -22.39
N ILE A 147 -13.26 -12.07 -22.43
CA ILE A 147 -12.95 -12.84 -23.65
C ILE A 147 -14.18 -13.35 -24.41
N GLY A 148 -15.39 -13.22 -23.88
CA GLY A 148 -16.60 -13.74 -24.53
C GLY A 148 -16.78 -15.27 -24.44
N PHE A 149 -16.14 -15.94 -23.47
CA PHE A 149 -16.30 -17.36 -23.16
C PHE A 149 -16.39 -17.55 -21.64
N SER A 150 -17.17 -18.53 -21.17
CA SER A 150 -17.25 -18.89 -19.75
C SER A 150 -15.93 -19.52 -19.25
N PRO A 151 -15.63 -19.50 -17.93
CA PRO A 151 -14.38 -20.05 -17.39
C PRO A 151 -14.14 -21.52 -17.77
N ASP A 152 -15.21 -22.30 -17.85
CA ASP A 152 -15.25 -23.71 -18.24
C ASP A 152 -14.93 -23.94 -19.73
N LYS A 153 -15.25 -22.98 -20.62
CA LYS A 153 -15.01 -23.09 -22.07
C LYS A 153 -13.74 -22.38 -22.52
N ALA A 154 -13.25 -21.42 -21.72
CA ALA A 154 -12.12 -20.58 -22.06
C ALA A 154 -10.79 -21.32 -22.32
N PRO A 155 -10.42 -22.38 -21.57
CA PRO A 155 -9.18 -23.12 -21.84
C PRO A 155 -9.13 -23.79 -23.22
N GLY A 156 -10.28 -24.20 -23.75
CA GLY A 156 -10.40 -24.90 -25.04
C GLY A 156 -10.87 -24.01 -26.19
N SER A 157 -11.07 -22.71 -25.97
CA SER A 157 -11.54 -21.81 -27.01
C SER A 157 -10.38 -21.23 -27.82
N ASP A 158 -10.64 -20.96 -29.09
CA ASP A 158 -9.69 -20.30 -29.97
C ASP A 158 -9.44 -18.85 -29.51
N ARG A 159 -8.18 -18.54 -29.20
CA ARG A 159 -7.73 -17.20 -28.78
C ARG A 159 -7.98 -16.13 -29.85
N GLY A 160 -7.97 -16.50 -31.13
CA GLY A 160 -8.34 -15.58 -32.23
C GLY A 160 -9.80 -15.12 -32.18
N ARG A 161 -10.66 -15.85 -31.45
CA ARG A 161 -12.07 -15.51 -31.25
C ARG A 161 -12.34 -14.80 -29.92
N TRP A 162 -11.32 -14.53 -29.13
CA TRP A 162 -11.48 -13.86 -27.84
C TRP A 162 -11.87 -12.40 -28.03
N GLY A 163 -12.59 -11.88 -27.03
CA GLY A 163 -12.67 -10.44 -26.79
C GLY A 163 -11.33 -9.86 -26.34
N LEU A 164 -11.33 -8.58 -25.99
CA LEU A 164 -10.10 -7.83 -25.73
C LEU A 164 -9.43 -8.18 -24.39
N ASN A 165 -10.17 -8.79 -23.45
CA ASN A 165 -9.70 -9.09 -22.09
C ASN A 165 -9.07 -7.89 -21.38
N LEU A 166 -9.62 -6.68 -21.55
CA LEU A 166 -9.02 -5.47 -21.00
C LEU A 166 -8.88 -5.52 -19.47
N LEU A 167 -9.84 -6.12 -18.76
CA LEU A 167 -9.75 -6.23 -17.31
C LEU A 167 -8.57 -7.11 -16.89
N GLY A 168 -8.40 -8.27 -17.53
CA GLY A 168 -7.28 -9.16 -17.27
C GLY A 168 -5.93 -8.47 -17.49
N LYS A 169 -5.78 -7.75 -18.61
CA LYS A 169 -4.58 -6.95 -18.93
C LYS A 169 -4.30 -5.89 -17.88
N ILE A 170 -5.30 -5.08 -17.53
CA ILE A 170 -5.18 -4.04 -16.51
C ILE A 170 -4.79 -4.63 -15.15
N LEU A 171 -5.36 -5.76 -14.74
CA LEU A 171 -5.00 -6.40 -13.47
C LEU A 171 -3.54 -6.86 -13.45
N MET A 172 -3.00 -7.31 -14.59
CA MET A 172 -1.58 -7.64 -14.71
C MET A 172 -0.69 -6.40 -14.65
N GLU A 173 -1.10 -5.28 -15.24
CA GLU A 173 -0.40 -3.99 -15.08
C GLU A 173 -0.41 -3.51 -13.62
N VAL A 174 -1.57 -3.56 -12.97
CA VAL A 174 -1.73 -3.24 -11.54
C VAL A 174 -0.83 -4.13 -10.69
N ARG A 175 -0.74 -5.44 -11.01
CA ARG A 175 0.17 -6.38 -10.35
C ARG A 175 1.63 -5.95 -10.49
N THR A 176 2.06 -5.53 -11.67
CA THR A 176 3.43 -5.03 -11.91
C THR A 176 3.73 -3.81 -11.03
N VAL A 177 2.85 -2.79 -11.04
CA VAL A 177 3.02 -1.59 -10.21
C VAL A 177 3.11 -1.95 -8.72
N LEU A 178 2.23 -2.82 -8.23
CA LEU A 178 2.21 -3.21 -6.81
C LEU A 178 3.42 -4.05 -6.40
N ARG A 179 4.05 -4.75 -7.34
CA ARG A 179 5.28 -5.52 -7.15
C ARG A 179 6.47 -4.57 -6.97
N GLU A 180 6.62 -3.61 -7.87
CA GLU A 180 7.63 -2.54 -7.76
C GLU A 180 7.49 -1.76 -6.46
N GLU A 181 6.26 -1.39 -6.08
CA GLU A 181 5.99 -0.74 -4.79
C GLU A 181 6.43 -1.61 -3.61
N ALA A 182 6.19 -2.92 -3.66
CA ALA A 182 6.56 -3.84 -2.58
C ALA A 182 8.09 -3.96 -2.47
N GLU A 183 8.81 -4.02 -3.60
CA GLU A 183 10.28 -4.05 -3.64
C GLU A 183 10.86 -2.78 -3.00
N VAL A 184 10.36 -1.60 -3.38
CA VAL A 184 10.76 -0.31 -2.79
C VAL A 184 10.44 -0.25 -1.29
N GLU A 185 9.29 -0.77 -0.86
CA GLU A 185 8.92 -0.85 0.55
C GLU A 185 9.90 -1.75 1.34
N GLU A 186 10.27 -2.91 0.79
CA GLU A 186 11.21 -3.84 1.44
C GLU A 186 12.63 -3.28 1.49
N GLU A 187 13.12 -2.63 0.43
CA GLU A 187 14.40 -1.93 0.45
C GLU A 187 14.45 -0.84 1.53
N ARG A 188 13.38 -0.04 1.64
CA ARG A 188 13.27 1.02 2.67
C ARG A 188 13.25 0.43 4.07
N LYS A 189 12.55 -0.69 4.30
CA LYS A 189 12.55 -1.41 5.58
C LYS A 189 13.94 -1.97 5.90
N GLY A 190 14.63 -2.54 4.91
CA GLY A 190 16.01 -3.03 5.03
C GLY A 190 16.97 -1.94 5.49
N ARG A 191 16.99 -0.80 4.78
CA ARG A 191 17.81 0.36 5.16
C ARG A 191 17.49 0.89 6.56
N LYS A 192 16.21 0.96 6.92
CA LYS A 192 15.79 1.41 8.27
C LYS A 192 16.27 0.45 9.37
N ARG A 193 16.24 -0.87 9.14
CA ARG A 193 16.74 -1.86 10.09
C ARG A 193 18.25 -1.74 10.29
N GLU A 194 19.01 -1.55 9.21
CA GLU A 194 20.45 -1.35 9.26
C GLU A 194 20.84 -0.10 10.07
N VAL A 195 20.13 1.03 9.88
CA VAL A 195 20.35 2.26 10.66
C VAL A 195 20.08 2.02 12.14
N VAL A 196 18.96 1.38 12.49
CA VAL A 196 18.60 1.09 13.89
C VAL A 196 19.63 0.16 14.55
N GLU A 197 20.12 -0.85 13.84
CA GLU A 197 21.15 -1.76 14.34
C GLU A 197 22.49 -1.05 14.54
N ALA A 198 22.90 -0.20 13.61
CA ALA A 198 24.12 0.60 13.73
C ALA A 198 24.06 1.57 14.92
N GLU A 199 22.92 2.23 15.14
CA GLU A 199 22.70 3.10 16.31
C GLU A 199 22.75 2.31 17.63
N ALA A 200 22.12 1.14 17.69
CA ALA A 200 22.14 0.27 18.87
C ALA A 200 23.56 -0.26 19.18
N LYS A 201 24.38 -0.53 18.15
CA LYS A 201 25.79 -0.92 18.32
C LYS A 201 26.65 0.25 18.83
N ARG A 202 26.42 1.45 18.31
CA ARG A 202 27.12 2.67 18.78
C ARG A 202 26.79 2.97 20.25
N ARG A 203 25.53 2.86 20.67
CA ARG A 203 25.10 3.05 22.06
C ARG A 203 25.75 2.05 23.02
N ARG A 204 25.75 0.76 22.69
CA ARG A 204 26.44 -0.26 23.49
C ARG A 204 27.93 0.02 23.62
N SER A 205 28.58 0.41 22.52
CA SER A 205 30.01 0.76 22.54
C SER A 205 30.30 2.03 23.36
N SER A 206 29.40 3.02 23.41
CA SER A 206 29.58 4.19 24.28
C SER A 206 29.35 3.84 25.76
N GLU A 207 28.33 3.04 26.07
CA GLU A 207 28.03 2.58 27.43
C GLU A 207 29.16 1.70 27.99
N GLU A 208 29.73 0.80 27.19
CA GLU A 208 30.91 0.00 27.57
C GLU A 208 32.15 0.88 27.84
N ARG A 209 32.39 1.91 27.01
CA ARG A 209 33.51 2.85 27.20
C ARG A 209 33.33 3.68 28.47
N GLU A 210 32.13 4.21 28.70
CA GLU A 210 31.80 5.03 29.86
C GLU A 210 31.84 4.21 31.16
N GLY A 211 31.31 2.97 31.13
CA GLY A 211 31.44 2.02 32.22
C GLY A 211 32.90 1.70 32.55
N SER A 212 33.75 1.44 31.55
CA SER A 212 35.17 1.15 31.74
C SER A 212 35.96 2.34 32.31
N GLN A 213 35.59 3.58 31.95
CA GLN A 213 36.23 4.79 32.45
C GLN A 213 35.92 5.05 33.93
N VAL A 214 34.68 4.77 34.36
CA VAL A 214 34.25 4.94 35.76
C VAL A 214 34.92 3.93 36.70
N VAL A 215 35.15 2.69 36.27
CA VAL A 215 35.88 1.69 37.09
C VAL A 215 37.34 2.09 37.30
N ASP A 216 37.98 2.63 36.25
CA ASP A 216 39.39 3.04 36.30
C ASP A 216 39.58 4.25 37.23
N GLU A 217 38.71 5.27 37.15
CA GLU A 217 38.72 6.38 38.11
C GLU A 217 38.44 5.95 39.56
N GLY A 218 37.53 4.99 39.75
CA GLY A 218 37.21 4.41 41.05
C GLY A 218 38.41 3.66 41.67
N ALA A 219 39.16 2.92 40.87
CA ALA A 219 40.37 2.20 41.30
C ALA A 219 41.49 3.17 41.71
N VAL A 220 41.71 4.24 40.94
CA VAL A 220 42.72 5.27 41.24
C VAL A 220 42.40 6.00 42.55
N LYS A 221 41.12 6.34 42.81
CA LYS A 221 40.70 6.96 44.09
C LYS A 221 40.87 6.02 45.29
N LYS A 222 40.66 4.72 45.12
CA LYS A 222 40.78 3.73 46.21
C LYS A 222 42.24 3.44 46.56
N SER A 223 43.13 3.43 45.56
CA SER A 223 44.59 3.33 45.77
C SER A 223 45.13 4.51 46.57
N ARG A 224 44.73 5.74 46.24
CA ARG A 224 45.16 6.95 46.96
C ARG A 224 44.71 7.01 48.42
N ARG A 225 43.58 6.38 48.76
CA ARG A 225 43.08 6.29 50.14
C ARG A 225 43.78 5.22 50.99
N GLY A 226 44.42 4.22 50.37
CA GLY A 226 45.17 3.18 51.07
C GLY A 226 46.59 3.59 51.46
N GLU A 227 47.15 4.60 50.81
CA GLU A 227 48.51 5.11 51.10
C GLU A 227 48.55 6.16 52.22
N GLU A 228 47.42 6.77 52.59
CA GLU A 228 47.35 7.74 53.70
C GLU A 228 47.15 7.11 55.10
N ASP A 229 46.88 5.79 55.19
CA ASP A 229 46.59 5.10 56.47
C ASP A 229 47.78 4.27 57.02
N ALA A 230 48.94 4.28 56.35
CA ALA A 230 50.13 3.51 56.76
C ALA A 230 51.21 4.32 57.50
N GLY A 231 50.97 5.60 57.79
CA GLY A 231 51.96 6.53 58.33
C GLY A 231 51.68 7.04 59.75
N SER A 232 51.46 6.18 60.74
CA SER A 232 51.50 6.61 62.16
C SER A 232 51.83 5.45 63.11
N VAL A 233 53.09 5.00 63.10
CA VAL A 233 53.64 4.17 64.18
C VAL A 233 54.31 5.10 65.20
N LYS A 234 53.74 5.09 66.40
CA LYS A 234 54.09 5.89 67.57
C LYS A 234 55.55 5.67 68.01
N THR A 235 56.31 6.75 68.15
CA THR A 235 57.43 6.83 69.09
C THR A 235 56.91 7.43 70.39
N ALA A 236 56.84 6.63 71.45
CA ALA A 236 56.68 7.12 72.81
C ALA A 236 57.73 6.40 73.66
N ASN A 237 58.72 7.14 74.14
CA ASN A 237 59.53 6.74 75.28
C ASN A 237 59.78 7.96 76.16
N ASP A 238 59.23 7.85 77.36
CA ASP A 238 59.63 8.40 78.65
C ASP A 238 60.50 9.67 78.71
N THR A 239 59.98 10.67 79.41
CA THR A 239 60.78 11.38 80.42
C THR A 239 59.88 11.83 81.57
N ALA A 240 60.14 11.24 82.74
CA ALA A 240 59.66 11.68 84.04
C ALA A 240 60.70 12.64 84.67
N GLU A 241 60.27 13.31 85.75
CA GLU A 241 61.00 14.26 86.62
C GLU A 241 61.03 15.70 86.06
N GLY A 242 60.72 16.75 86.82
CA GLY A 242 60.38 16.92 88.23
C GLY A 242 60.42 18.44 88.52
N GLY A 243 59.68 18.90 89.54
CA GLY A 243 59.73 20.28 90.04
C GLY A 243 58.38 20.96 90.13
#